data_AF-A0A968L372-F1
#
_entry.id   AF-A0A968L372-F1
#
_cell.length_a   1.000
_cell.length_b   1.000
_cell.length_c   1.000
_cell.angle_alpha   90.00
_cell.angle_beta   90.00
_cell.angle_gamma   90.00
#
_symmetry.space_group_name_H-M   'P 1'
#
loop_
_entity.id
_entity.type
_entity.pdbx_description
1 polymer ?
#
loop_
_entity_poly.entity_id
_entity_poly.type
_entity_poly.pdbx_seq_one_letter_code
_entity_poly.pdbx_strand_id
1 'polypeptide(L)'
;MWPARGTILLLLAAVAVGGCSQIVSTAGSGAPPSAAPGTSVAGPSGGASLTPGSEAPGADGPSGTPAVTPPPAAGGDLAPGTAVEVLATELNLRKNPTTGADRVSLLKRGDVLVISPLDNLNYGWGPVRAKGYDWYPVVQVSTADGKLPRLPEHPVMPLDGAPVSGWVAGGEGSTPYIRALPARCPAVADLASVSGMLPAERLACFGSNPIVLEGTFGCFGCGVFVPGTFSPPWLATPVELDFLSVDPSVTFGPLALRFAPDGPERPALGSIIRVTVHLDDSRAASCSIVEGEGGDAVTVPAMTATGFCRERLVVDSYEILGTDPRFPSS
;
A
#
# COMPACT_ATOMS: atom_id res chain seq x y z
N MET A 1 58.11 0.68 -29.49
CA MET A 1 58.15 1.76 -28.48
C MET A 1 56.83 2.50 -28.49
N TRP A 2 55.93 2.12 -27.58
CA TRP A 2 54.80 2.87 -27.01
C TRP A 2 54.19 2.01 -25.89
N PRO A 3 53.59 2.62 -24.85
CA PRO A 3 53.93 2.23 -23.49
C PRO A 3 52.79 1.64 -22.64
N ALA A 4 53.25 1.06 -21.52
CA ALA A 4 52.65 1.02 -20.18
C ALA A 4 51.25 0.42 -19.98
N ARG A 5 51.26 -0.81 -19.44
CA ARG A 5 50.17 -1.43 -18.70
C ARG A 5 49.97 -0.68 -17.37
N GLY A 6 48.78 -0.12 -17.17
CA GLY A 6 48.36 0.45 -15.88
C GLY A 6 47.87 -0.64 -14.94
N THR A 7 48.62 -0.86 -13.85
CA THR A 7 48.22 -1.70 -12.72
C THR A 7 47.19 -0.94 -11.88
N ILE A 8 45.96 -1.44 -11.82
CA ILE A 8 44.93 -0.94 -10.90
C ILE A 8 45.15 -1.63 -9.55
N LEU A 9 45.58 -0.85 -8.55
CA LEU A 9 45.64 -1.25 -7.15
C LEU A 9 44.22 -1.15 -6.57
N LEU A 10 43.61 -2.28 -6.21
CA LEU A 10 42.40 -2.31 -5.39
C LEU A 10 42.82 -2.12 -3.92
N LEU A 11 42.46 -0.98 -3.32
CA LEU A 11 42.49 -0.79 -1.87
C LEU A 11 41.21 -1.41 -1.27
N LEU A 12 41.38 -2.49 -0.50
CA LEU A 12 40.38 -3.02 0.42
C LEU A 12 40.36 -2.16 1.69
N ALA A 13 39.32 -1.35 1.85
CA ALA A 13 39.02 -0.66 3.10
C ALA A 13 38.21 -1.61 4.00
N ALA A 14 38.81 -2.03 5.12
CA ALA A 14 38.13 -2.76 6.18
C ALA A 14 37.21 -1.79 6.96
N VAL A 15 35.91 -2.04 6.91
CA VAL A 15 34.93 -1.34 7.75
C VAL A 15 34.85 -2.05 9.09
N ALA A 16 35.31 -1.38 10.15
CA ALA A 16 35.19 -1.83 11.52
C ALA A 16 33.75 -1.61 12.02
N VAL A 17 33.12 -2.68 12.50
CA VAL A 17 31.81 -2.66 13.17
C VAL A 17 32.01 -2.10 14.58
N GLY A 18 31.66 -0.83 14.79
CA GLY A 18 31.61 -0.19 16.10
C GLY A 18 30.27 -0.45 16.77
N GLY A 19 30.30 -1.06 17.96
CA GLY A 19 29.13 -1.44 18.73
C GLY A 19 28.32 -0.25 19.27
N CYS A 20 26.99 -0.41 19.24
CA CYS A 20 26.04 0.47 19.91
C CYS A 20 26.14 0.30 21.44
N SER A 21 26.66 1.30 22.13
CA SER A 21 26.50 1.46 23.58
C SER A 21 25.18 2.17 23.87
N GLN A 22 24.33 1.49 24.63
CA GLN A 22 23.07 2.00 25.17
C GLN A 22 23.37 3.09 26.22
N ILE A 23 22.87 4.31 26.02
CA ILE A 23 22.86 5.35 27.05
C ILE A 23 21.52 5.26 27.79
N VAL A 24 21.58 4.78 29.03
CA VAL A 24 20.49 4.84 30.01
C VAL A 24 20.49 6.25 30.60
N SER A 25 19.47 7.05 30.29
CA SER A 25 19.21 8.31 30.99
C SER A 25 18.18 8.09 32.09
N THR A 26 18.67 8.06 33.33
CA THR A 26 17.88 8.18 34.56
C THR A 26 17.44 9.64 34.74
N ALA A 27 16.15 9.93 34.53
CA ALA A 27 15.55 11.20 34.91
C ALA A 27 15.00 11.11 36.35
N GLY A 28 15.44 12.05 37.18
CA GLY A 28 15.24 12.08 38.62
C GLY A 28 13.83 12.46 39.07
N SER A 29 13.57 12.03 40.31
CA SER A 29 12.38 12.23 41.10
C SER A 29 12.16 13.71 41.46
N GLY A 30 10.94 14.19 41.27
CA GLY A 30 10.45 15.45 41.85
C GLY A 30 8.95 15.35 42.12
N ALA A 31 8.57 15.37 43.39
CA ALA A 31 7.20 15.53 43.91
C ALA A 31 7.26 16.60 45.02
N PRO A 32 6.13 17.11 45.56
CA PRO A 32 4.82 17.48 44.99
C PRO A 32 4.48 18.97 45.38
N PRO A 33 3.21 19.46 45.32
CA PRO A 33 2.31 19.25 46.45
C PRO A 33 0.81 19.09 46.13
N SER A 34 0.13 18.57 47.16
CA SER A 34 -1.31 18.36 47.35
C SER A 34 -2.23 19.55 47.09
N ALA A 35 -3.43 19.24 46.61
CA ALA A 35 -4.67 19.94 46.99
C ALA A 35 -5.83 18.93 47.10
N ALA A 36 -6.69 19.18 48.09
CA ALA A 36 -7.67 18.29 48.71
C ALA A 36 -9.04 18.24 47.95
N PRO A 37 -10.03 17.44 48.41
CA PRO A 37 -11.14 16.95 47.60
C PRO A 37 -12.39 17.85 47.64
N GLY A 38 -13.10 17.91 46.51
CA GLY A 38 -14.45 18.47 46.40
C GLY A 38 -15.48 17.36 46.22
N THR A 39 -16.24 17.08 47.26
CA THR A 39 -17.48 16.29 47.27
C THR A 39 -18.62 17.04 46.58
N SER A 40 -19.30 16.41 45.62
CA SER A 40 -20.63 16.84 45.15
C SER A 40 -21.55 15.65 44.91
N VAL A 41 -22.36 15.40 45.94
CA VAL A 41 -23.79 15.06 46.01
C VAL A 41 -24.49 14.45 44.79
N ALA A 42 -25.17 13.33 45.08
CA ALA A 42 -26.08 12.56 44.24
C ALA A 42 -27.35 13.30 43.78
N GLY A 43 -27.89 12.86 42.64
CA GLY A 43 -29.27 13.11 42.22
C GLY A 43 -29.82 11.87 41.49
N PRO A 44 -30.95 11.27 41.92
CA PRO A 44 -31.54 10.09 41.29
C PRO A 44 -32.59 10.49 40.26
N SER A 45 -32.82 9.64 39.25
CA SER A 45 -34.14 9.30 38.68
C SER A 45 -33.96 8.30 37.53
N GLY A 46 -33.92 7.02 37.88
CA GLY A 46 -34.08 5.91 36.95
C GLY A 46 -35.55 5.59 36.80
N GLY A 47 -36.04 5.62 35.56
CA GLY A 47 -37.39 5.23 35.19
C GLY A 47 -37.45 4.94 33.70
N ALA A 48 -36.92 3.80 33.27
CA ALA A 48 -37.15 3.27 31.94
C ALA A 48 -37.55 1.79 32.06
N SER A 49 -38.80 1.57 31.67
CA SER A 49 -39.48 0.28 31.63
C SER A 49 -38.87 -0.61 30.55
N LEU A 50 -38.56 -1.85 30.89
CA LEU A 50 -38.09 -2.88 29.96
C LEU A 50 -39.31 -3.54 29.30
N THR A 51 -39.50 -3.31 28.01
CA THR A 51 -40.29 -4.18 27.13
C THR A 51 -39.37 -5.17 26.42
N PRO A 52 -39.58 -6.50 26.54
CA PRO A 52 -38.89 -7.48 25.72
C PRO A 52 -39.63 -7.64 24.39
N GLY A 53 -39.08 -7.07 23.33
CA GLY A 53 -39.43 -7.36 21.94
C GLY A 53 -38.36 -8.25 21.33
N SER A 54 -38.57 -9.56 21.40
CA SER A 54 -37.75 -10.57 20.75
C SER A 54 -38.30 -10.78 19.34
N GLU A 55 -37.59 -10.30 18.33
CA GLU A 55 -37.79 -10.70 16.94
C GLU A 55 -36.44 -10.64 16.23
N ALA A 56 -35.88 -11.82 15.96
CA ALA A 56 -34.64 -11.98 15.21
C ALA A 56 -34.93 -11.75 13.72
N PRO A 57 -34.23 -10.83 13.02
CA PRO A 57 -34.31 -10.75 11.58
C PRO A 57 -33.52 -11.93 10.98
N GLY A 58 -34.19 -12.69 10.12
CA GLY A 58 -33.58 -13.75 9.33
C GLY A 58 -32.42 -13.24 8.49
N ALA A 59 -31.34 -14.00 8.50
CA ALA A 59 -30.18 -13.82 7.66
C ALA A 59 -30.50 -14.26 6.22
N ASP A 60 -31.27 -13.46 5.49
CA ASP A 60 -31.32 -13.54 4.03
C ASP A 60 -30.14 -12.74 3.48
N GLY A 61 -29.00 -13.42 3.35
CA GLY A 61 -27.79 -12.85 2.77
C GLY A 61 -27.99 -12.59 1.27
N PRO A 62 -27.84 -11.35 0.77
CA PRO A 62 -27.83 -11.11 -0.66
C PRO A 62 -26.49 -11.61 -1.21
N SER A 63 -26.50 -12.81 -1.80
CA SER A 63 -25.42 -13.30 -2.66
C SER A 63 -25.47 -12.56 -4.00
N GLY A 64 -25.25 -11.25 -3.98
CA GLY A 64 -25.10 -10.44 -5.19
C GLY A 64 -23.72 -10.69 -5.78
N THR A 65 -23.65 -11.32 -6.95
CA THR A 65 -22.41 -11.35 -7.73
C THR A 65 -21.97 -9.90 -7.98
N PRO A 66 -20.72 -9.52 -7.63
CA PRO A 66 -20.24 -8.15 -7.86
C PRO A 66 -20.40 -7.78 -9.33
N ALA A 67 -21.09 -6.66 -9.60
CA ALA A 67 -21.21 -6.14 -10.95
C ALA A 67 -19.82 -5.68 -11.42
N VAL A 68 -19.37 -6.21 -12.56
CA VAL A 68 -18.07 -5.85 -13.13
C VAL A 68 -18.18 -4.44 -13.73
N THR A 69 -17.56 -3.45 -13.07
CA THR A 69 -17.42 -2.09 -13.61
C THR A 69 -16.56 -2.13 -14.88
N PRO A 70 -16.98 -1.50 -16.00
CA PRO A 70 -16.18 -1.47 -17.21
C PRO A 70 -14.82 -0.77 -16.98
N PRO A 71 -13.77 -1.13 -17.73
CA PRO A 71 -12.45 -0.52 -17.59
C PRO A 71 -12.52 1.01 -17.82
N PRO A 72 -11.74 1.82 -17.10
CA PRO A 72 -11.65 3.25 -17.37
C PRO A 72 -11.15 3.50 -18.80
N ALA A 73 -11.58 4.61 -19.38
CA ALA A 73 -11.19 5.00 -20.74
C ALA A 73 -9.67 5.18 -20.86
N ALA A 74 -9.14 4.84 -22.05
CA ALA A 74 -7.71 5.02 -22.35
C ALA A 74 -7.34 6.51 -22.27
N GLY A 75 -6.27 6.84 -21.54
CA GLY A 75 -5.82 8.22 -21.32
C GLY A 75 -6.48 8.96 -20.16
N GLY A 76 -7.20 8.27 -19.26
CA GLY A 76 -7.71 8.85 -18.01
C GLY A 76 -6.64 8.97 -16.92
N ASP A 77 -6.99 9.63 -15.80
CA ASP A 77 -6.14 9.66 -14.58
C ASP A 77 -5.99 8.22 -14.04
N LEU A 78 -4.84 7.60 -14.31
CA LEU A 78 -4.55 6.24 -13.85
C LEU A 78 -4.07 6.28 -12.39
N ALA A 79 -4.73 5.51 -11.54
CA ALA A 79 -4.38 5.42 -10.12
C ALA A 79 -3.06 4.63 -9.93
N PRO A 80 -2.30 4.90 -8.84
CA PRO A 80 -1.24 4.01 -8.38
C PRO A 80 -1.71 2.54 -8.30
N GLY A 81 -0.79 1.60 -8.48
CA GLY A 81 -1.12 0.17 -8.50
C GLY A 81 -1.98 -0.28 -9.69
N THR A 82 -2.29 0.59 -10.65
CA THR A 82 -3.01 0.18 -11.87
C THR A 82 -2.07 -0.60 -12.78
N ALA A 83 -2.48 -1.78 -13.23
CA ALA A 83 -1.83 -2.45 -14.35
C ALA A 83 -2.22 -1.79 -15.66
N VAL A 84 -1.25 -1.56 -16.53
CA VAL A 84 -1.45 -0.96 -17.85
C VAL A 84 -0.72 -1.77 -18.91
N GLU A 85 -1.25 -1.74 -20.13
CA GLU A 85 -0.60 -2.27 -21.32
C GLU A 85 -0.13 -1.12 -22.23
N VAL A 86 0.98 -1.35 -22.94
CA VAL A 86 1.50 -0.42 -23.95
C VAL A 86 0.74 -0.58 -25.26
N LEU A 87 0.16 0.52 -25.75
CA LEU A 87 -0.55 0.57 -27.04
C LEU A 87 0.36 1.00 -28.21
N ALA A 88 1.32 1.87 -27.91
CA ALA A 88 2.29 2.35 -28.89
C ALA A 88 3.14 1.18 -29.43
N THR A 89 3.55 1.24 -30.70
CA THR A 89 4.46 0.23 -31.26
C THR A 89 5.76 0.15 -30.47
N GLU A 90 6.28 1.33 -30.11
CA GLU A 90 7.43 1.51 -29.25
C GLU A 90 7.16 2.67 -28.28
N LEU A 91 7.56 2.51 -27.02
CA LEU A 91 7.42 3.54 -25.99
C LEU A 91 8.70 3.61 -25.16
N ASN A 92 9.24 4.81 -24.99
CA ASN A 92 10.46 4.99 -24.19
C ASN A 92 10.12 5.01 -22.70
N LEU A 93 10.71 4.10 -21.93
CA LEU A 93 10.82 4.22 -20.49
C LEU A 93 12.00 5.13 -20.15
N ARG A 94 11.79 6.15 -19.32
CA ARG A 94 12.79 7.21 -19.07
C ARG A 94 13.12 7.37 -17.61
N LYS A 95 14.30 7.92 -17.30
CA LYS A 95 14.70 8.20 -15.91
C LYS A 95 13.87 9.31 -15.27
N ASN A 96 13.33 10.23 -16.06
CA ASN A 96 12.57 11.40 -15.60
C ASN A 96 11.38 11.69 -16.52
N PRO A 97 10.33 12.41 -16.06
CA PRO A 97 9.10 12.69 -16.81
C PRO A 97 9.29 13.76 -17.90
N THR A 98 10.18 13.52 -18.86
CA THR A 98 10.44 14.43 -19.98
C THR A 98 11.02 13.69 -21.17
N THR A 99 10.67 14.11 -22.39
CA THR A 99 11.17 13.53 -23.65
C THR A 99 12.67 13.69 -23.84
N GLY A 100 13.32 14.62 -23.12
CA GLY A 100 14.76 14.83 -23.14
C GLY A 100 15.56 13.99 -22.15
N ALA A 101 14.90 13.23 -21.25
CA ALA A 101 15.58 12.41 -20.27
C ALA A 101 16.15 11.12 -20.90
N ASP A 102 17.23 10.61 -20.31
CA ASP A 102 17.81 9.33 -20.70
C ASP A 102 16.75 8.23 -20.77
N ARG A 103 16.85 7.42 -21.83
CA ARG A 103 16.07 6.19 -21.97
C ARG A 103 16.65 5.11 -21.07
N VAL A 104 15.82 4.54 -20.22
CA VAL A 104 16.10 3.33 -19.41
C VAL A 104 15.92 2.09 -20.29
N SER A 105 14.77 1.99 -20.96
CA SER A 105 14.41 0.85 -21.81
C SER A 105 13.48 1.27 -22.95
N LEU A 106 13.31 0.40 -23.93
CA LEU A 106 12.34 0.54 -25.01
C LEU A 106 11.26 -0.53 -24.83
N LEU A 107 10.05 -0.07 -24.50
CA LEU A 107 8.88 -0.90 -24.34
C LEU A 107 8.21 -1.13 -25.69
N LYS A 108 7.59 -2.28 -25.87
CA LYS A 108 6.88 -2.69 -27.08
C LYS A 108 5.38 -2.75 -26.82
N ARG A 109 4.59 -2.69 -27.89
CA ARG A 109 3.15 -2.95 -27.82
C ARG A 109 2.86 -4.27 -27.10
N GLY A 110 1.95 -4.23 -26.14
CA GLY A 110 1.55 -5.39 -25.34
C GLY A 110 2.40 -5.63 -24.10
N ASP A 111 3.50 -4.88 -23.90
CA ASP A 111 4.21 -4.90 -22.62
C ASP A 111 3.28 -4.45 -21.50
N VAL A 112 3.33 -5.14 -20.36
CA VAL A 112 2.54 -4.83 -19.17
C VAL A 112 3.40 -4.13 -18.13
N LEU A 113 2.87 -3.05 -17.60
CA LEU A 113 3.49 -2.22 -16.58
C LEU A 113 2.52 -2.11 -15.39
N VAL A 114 3.06 -1.81 -14.22
CA VAL A 114 2.27 -1.38 -13.07
C VAL A 114 2.62 0.07 -12.78
N ILE A 115 1.61 0.94 -12.71
CA ILE A 115 1.79 2.31 -12.19
C ILE A 115 2.27 2.15 -10.75
N SER A 116 3.47 2.64 -10.43
CA SER A 116 4.14 2.34 -9.18
C SER A 116 3.22 2.66 -7.97
N PRO A 117 2.82 1.66 -7.16
CA PRO A 117 1.94 1.84 -6.01
C PRO A 117 2.65 2.36 -4.76
N LEU A 118 3.96 2.65 -4.86
CA LEU A 118 4.86 3.09 -3.81
C LEU A 118 5.44 1.97 -2.97
N ASP A 119 6.68 1.69 -3.30
CA ASP A 119 7.63 0.94 -2.52
C ASP A 119 8.92 1.71 -2.73
N ASN A 120 9.22 2.64 -1.80
CA ASN A 120 10.53 3.18 -1.35
C ASN A 120 11.74 3.27 -2.31
N LEU A 121 11.52 3.15 -3.60
CA LEU A 121 12.52 2.97 -4.64
C LEU A 121 12.60 4.24 -5.48
N ASN A 122 12.56 5.43 -4.89
CA ASN A 122 12.96 6.70 -5.54
C ASN A 122 12.33 7.03 -6.92
N TYR A 123 11.23 6.38 -7.34
CA TYR A 123 10.70 6.56 -8.70
C TYR A 123 9.78 7.78 -8.84
N GLY A 124 9.43 8.42 -7.72
CA GLY A 124 8.62 9.63 -7.64
C GLY A 124 7.10 9.38 -7.72
N TRP A 125 6.34 10.46 -7.55
CA TRP A 125 4.87 10.45 -7.54
C TRP A 125 4.31 10.97 -8.86
N GLY A 126 3.33 10.27 -9.43
CA GLY A 126 2.65 10.71 -10.65
C GLY A 126 1.12 10.56 -10.57
N PRO A 127 0.39 11.05 -11.59
CA PRO A 127 0.92 11.60 -12.83
C PRO A 127 1.57 12.99 -12.69
N VAL A 128 2.57 13.26 -13.54
CA VAL A 128 3.16 14.60 -13.71
C VAL A 128 2.83 15.12 -15.11
N ARG A 129 2.16 16.27 -15.19
CA ARG A 129 1.85 16.94 -16.46
C ARG A 129 3.03 17.79 -16.93
N ALA A 130 3.67 17.37 -18.03
CA ALA A 130 4.82 18.10 -18.56
C ALA A 130 4.89 17.99 -20.09
N LYS A 131 5.09 19.13 -20.75
CA LYS A 131 5.27 19.25 -22.21
C LYS A 131 4.16 18.57 -23.03
N GLY A 132 2.92 18.61 -22.57
CA GLY A 132 1.76 18.04 -23.28
C GLY A 132 1.51 16.55 -23.04
N TYR A 133 2.26 15.92 -22.13
CA TYR A 133 2.08 14.52 -21.73
C TYR A 133 1.73 14.42 -20.25
N ASP A 134 0.92 13.41 -19.91
CA ASP A 134 0.80 12.88 -18.54
C ASP A 134 1.87 11.80 -18.35
N TRP A 135 2.83 12.04 -17.47
CA TRP A 135 3.91 11.09 -17.19
C TRP A 135 3.59 10.26 -15.96
N TYR A 136 3.76 8.95 -16.07
CA TYR A 136 3.48 8.00 -15.00
C TYR A 136 4.75 7.27 -14.57
N PRO A 137 5.04 7.17 -13.26
CA PRO A 137 6.06 6.29 -12.74
C PRO A 137 5.56 4.85 -12.84
N VAL A 138 6.37 3.97 -13.40
CA VAL A 138 6.00 2.59 -13.67
C VAL A 138 7.12 1.63 -13.34
N VAL A 139 6.73 0.40 -13.03
CA VAL A 139 7.62 -0.77 -12.97
C VAL A 139 7.15 -1.75 -14.04
N GLN A 140 8.10 -2.28 -14.81
CA GLN A 140 7.84 -3.36 -15.75
C GLN A 140 7.69 -4.67 -14.97
N VAL A 141 6.60 -5.38 -15.22
CA VAL A 141 6.33 -6.68 -14.59
C VAL A 141 6.48 -7.80 -15.61
N SER A 142 7.03 -8.93 -15.16
CA SER A 142 7.09 -10.14 -15.98
C SER A 142 5.69 -10.73 -16.11
N THR A 143 5.25 -10.94 -17.35
CA THR A 143 3.94 -11.51 -17.65
C THR A 143 4.08 -12.62 -18.68
N ALA A 144 3.23 -13.65 -18.55
CA ALA A 144 3.04 -14.61 -19.62
C ALA A 144 2.16 -13.96 -20.70
N ASP A 145 2.64 -13.91 -21.94
CA ASP A 145 1.89 -13.44 -23.11
C ASP A 145 1.32 -12.00 -23.01
N GLY A 146 1.97 -11.12 -22.25
CA GLY A 146 1.50 -9.74 -22.07
C GLY A 146 0.20 -9.63 -21.27
N LYS A 147 -0.09 -10.59 -20.40
CA LYS A 147 -1.29 -10.62 -19.55
C LYS A 147 -0.90 -10.76 -18.08
N LEU A 148 -1.65 -10.11 -17.21
CA LEU A 148 -1.53 -10.38 -15.77
C LEU A 148 -1.76 -11.86 -15.50
N PRO A 149 -1.00 -12.47 -14.57
CA PRO A 149 -1.24 -13.84 -14.16
C PRO A 149 -2.61 -13.96 -13.47
N ARG A 150 -3.13 -15.18 -13.36
CA ARG A 150 -4.45 -15.38 -12.73
C ARG A 150 -4.31 -15.24 -11.22
N LEU A 151 -5.38 -14.93 -10.51
CA LEU A 151 -5.33 -15.00 -9.05
C LEU A 151 -5.23 -16.46 -8.60
N PRO A 152 -4.46 -16.75 -7.53
CA PRO A 152 -3.84 -15.81 -6.57
C PRO A 152 -2.42 -15.33 -6.94
N GLU A 153 -1.95 -15.59 -8.16
CA GLU A 153 -0.60 -15.20 -8.56
C GLU A 153 -0.44 -13.67 -8.66
N HIS A 154 0.65 -13.17 -8.08
CA HIS A 154 1.04 -11.77 -8.17
C HIS A 154 1.83 -11.50 -9.45
N PRO A 155 1.72 -10.30 -10.06
CA PRO A 155 2.67 -9.86 -11.07
C PRO A 155 4.08 -9.83 -10.47
N VAL A 156 4.99 -10.60 -11.04
CA VAL A 156 6.35 -10.76 -10.51
C VAL A 156 7.26 -9.73 -11.17
N MET A 157 8.02 -8.97 -10.38
CA MET A 157 9.14 -8.20 -10.91
C MET A 157 10.20 -9.16 -11.45
N PRO A 158 10.80 -8.92 -12.63
CA PRO A 158 11.86 -9.78 -13.15
C PRO A 158 12.94 -10.02 -12.08
N LEU A 159 13.14 -11.28 -11.68
CA LEU A 159 14.09 -11.67 -10.63
C LEU A 159 15.55 -11.68 -11.13
N ASP A 160 15.73 -11.71 -12.44
CA ASP A 160 17.01 -11.70 -13.15
C ASP A 160 17.50 -10.27 -13.42
N GLY A 161 17.64 -9.47 -12.35
CA GLY A 161 18.22 -8.13 -12.43
C GLY A 161 17.56 -7.12 -11.49
N ALA A 162 17.95 -5.85 -11.62
CA ALA A 162 17.22 -4.77 -10.98
C ALA A 162 15.86 -4.60 -11.69
N PRO A 163 14.76 -4.32 -10.96
CA PRO A 163 13.47 -4.05 -11.57
C PRO A 163 13.61 -2.92 -12.60
N VAL A 164 13.09 -3.14 -13.81
CA VAL A 164 13.11 -2.13 -14.87
C VAL A 164 11.98 -1.14 -14.59
N SER A 165 12.36 0.06 -14.16
CA SER A 165 11.43 1.10 -13.71
C SER A 165 11.82 2.48 -14.24
N GLY A 166 10.86 3.40 -14.21
CA GLY A 166 11.06 4.76 -14.69
C GLY A 166 9.73 5.43 -15.03
N TRP A 167 9.77 6.37 -15.96
CA TRP A 167 8.65 7.20 -16.38
C TRP A 167 8.24 6.88 -17.81
N VAL A 168 6.95 6.73 -18.04
CA VAL A 168 6.34 6.61 -19.37
C VAL A 168 5.35 7.73 -19.61
N ALA A 169 5.26 8.20 -20.85
CA ALA A 169 4.17 9.08 -21.25
C ALA A 169 2.89 8.24 -21.43
N GLY A 170 1.80 8.65 -20.78
CA GLY A 170 0.51 7.98 -20.87
C GLY A 170 -0.23 8.24 -22.18
N GLY A 171 0.06 9.37 -22.84
CA GLY A 171 -0.50 9.76 -24.12
C GLY A 171 -0.13 11.19 -24.50
N GLU A 172 -0.50 11.61 -25.70
CA GLU A 172 -0.37 12.97 -26.22
C GLU A 172 -1.73 13.46 -26.74
N GLY A 173 -2.29 14.48 -26.08
CA GLY A 173 -3.65 14.94 -26.38
C GLY A 173 -4.66 13.80 -26.26
N SER A 174 -5.34 13.45 -27.36
CA SER A 174 -6.33 12.37 -27.40
C SER A 174 -5.75 11.00 -27.77
N THR A 175 -4.43 10.89 -27.99
CA THR A 175 -3.79 9.63 -28.41
C THR A 175 -3.18 8.93 -27.19
N PRO A 176 -3.79 7.85 -26.67
CA PRO A 176 -3.24 7.11 -25.55
C PRO A 176 -2.05 6.25 -25.98
N TYR A 177 -1.00 6.23 -25.17
CA TYR A 177 0.16 5.35 -25.33
C TYR A 177 0.10 4.12 -24.43
N ILE A 178 -0.65 4.22 -23.32
CA ILE A 178 -0.94 3.12 -22.41
C ILE A 178 -2.44 3.05 -22.12
N ARG A 179 -2.92 1.88 -21.71
CA ARG A 179 -4.32 1.65 -21.32
C ARG A 179 -4.38 0.78 -20.08
N ALA A 180 -5.30 1.10 -19.17
CA ALA A 180 -5.56 0.27 -17.99
C ALA A 180 -6.04 -1.12 -18.41
N LEU A 181 -5.50 -2.16 -17.77
CA LEU A 181 -6.01 -3.51 -17.90
C LEU A 181 -7.22 -3.70 -16.97
N PRO A 182 -8.19 -4.56 -17.34
CA PRO A 182 -9.30 -4.88 -16.45
C PRO A 182 -8.82 -5.49 -15.13
N ALA A 183 -9.47 -5.12 -14.02
CA ALA A 183 -9.19 -5.69 -12.71
C ALA A 183 -9.56 -7.18 -12.64
N ARG A 184 -8.70 -7.98 -12.00
CA ARG A 184 -8.93 -9.41 -11.78
C ARG A 184 -9.86 -9.63 -10.58
N CYS A 185 -11.16 -9.32 -10.70
CA CYS A 185 -12.10 -9.50 -9.59
C CYS A 185 -12.43 -10.99 -9.36
N PRO A 186 -12.07 -11.58 -8.20
CA PRO A 186 -12.41 -12.97 -7.92
C PRO A 186 -13.90 -13.10 -7.58
N ALA A 187 -14.49 -14.26 -7.85
CA ALA A 187 -15.88 -14.54 -7.48
C ALA A 187 -16.07 -14.65 -5.95
N VAL A 188 -15.01 -15.01 -5.23
CA VAL A 188 -14.96 -15.13 -3.78
C VAL A 188 -13.72 -14.37 -3.30
N ALA A 189 -13.89 -13.50 -2.30
CA ALA A 189 -12.78 -12.80 -1.67
C ALA A 189 -12.13 -13.69 -0.61
N ASP A 190 -11.06 -14.40 -0.98
CA ASP A 190 -10.19 -15.10 -0.05
C ASP A 190 -8.84 -14.38 0.10
N LEU A 191 -8.14 -14.60 1.21
CA LEU A 191 -6.89 -13.90 1.50
C LEU A 191 -5.82 -14.10 0.43
N ALA A 192 -5.67 -15.30 -0.14
CA ALA A 192 -4.66 -15.56 -1.16
C ALA A 192 -4.96 -14.79 -2.45
N SER A 193 -6.22 -14.82 -2.90
CA SER A 193 -6.67 -14.07 -4.07
C SER A 193 -6.52 -12.56 -3.86
N VAL A 194 -6.93 -12.02 -2.71
CA VAL A 194 -6.85 -10.58 -2.42
C VAL A 194 -5.41 -10.12 -2.25
N SER A 195 -4.53 -10.94 -1.64
CA SER A 195 -3.08 -10.71 -1.65
C SER A 195 -2.56 -10.57 -3.07
N GLY A 196 -2.92 -11.51 -3.97
CA GLY A 196 -2.52 -11.53 -5.38
C GLY A 196 -2.89 -10.30 -6.21
N MET A 197 -3.83 -9.48 -5.71
CA MET A 197 -4.35 -8.30 -6.38
C MET A 197 -3.47 -7.06 -6.17
N LEU A 198 -3.33 -6.28 -7.24
CA LEU A 198 -2.78 -4.95 -7.16
C LEU A 198 -3.70 -4.02 -6.35
N PRO A 199 -3.18 -2.95 -5.72
CA PRO A 199 -3.99 -2.01 -4.93
C PRO A 199 -5.21 -1.45 -5.69
N ALA A 200 -5.03 -0.97 -6.92
CA ALA A 200 -6.14 -0.47 -7.74
C ALA A 200 -7.16 -1.56 -8.10
N GLU A 201 -6.76 -2.83 -8.24
CA GLU A 201 -7.71 -3.93 -8.48
C GLU A 201 -8.61 -4.14 -7.27
N ARG A 202 -8.06 -4.07 -6.05
CA ARG A 202 -8.85 -4.21 -4.82
C ARG A 202 -9.90 -3.11 -4.71
N LEU A 203 -9.51 -1.86 -4.98
CA LEU A 203 -10.44 -0.74 -4.98
C LEU A 203 -11.52 -0.91 -6.06
N ALA A 204 -11.16 -1.35 -7.26
CA ALA A 204 -12.11 -1.56 -8.35
C ALA A 204 -13.12 -2.69 -8.06
N CYS A 205 -12.67 -3.77 -7.41
CA CYS A 205 -13.52 -4.95 -7.16
C CYS A 205 -14.34 -4.84 -5.86
N PHE A 206 -13.80 -4.17 -4.84
CA PHE A 206 -14.38 -4.17 -3.48
C PHE A 206 -14.58 -2.77 -2.89
N GLY A 207 -14.30 -1.69 -3.63
CA GLY A 207 -14.40 -0.31 -3.10
C GLY A 207 -15.77 0.08 -2.54
N SER A 208 -16.84 -0.64 -2.90
CA SER A 208 -18.20 -0.37 -2.39
C SER A 208 -18.70 -1.39 -1.37
N ASN A 209 -17.96 -2.48 -1.12
CA ASN A 209 -18.43 -3.57 -0.27
C ASN A 209 -17.31 -4.02 0.68
N PRO A 210 -17.59 -4.15 1.99
CA PRO A 210 -16.64 -4.77 2.89
C PRO A 210 -16.39 -6.22 2.48
N ILE A 211 -15.17 -6.70 2.72
CA ILE A 211 -14.76 -8.09 2.51
C ILE A 211 -14.32 -8.70 3.83
N VAL A 212 -14.54 -10.01 3.98
CA VAL A 212 -14.12 -10.77 5.16
C VAL A 212 -12.94 -11.64 4.77
N LEU A 213 -11.83 -11.50 5.49
CA LEU A 213 -10.59 -12.23 5.25
C LEU A 213 -10.20 -12.99 6.52
N GLU A 214 -9.50 -14.11 6.36
CA GLU A 214 -8.98 -14.90 7.47
C GLU A 214 -7.49 -15.14 7.27
N GLY A 215 -6.70 -14.90 8.31
CA GLY A 215 -5.24 -15.07 8.28
C GLY A 215 -4.55 -14.80 9.61
N THR A 216 -3.24 -14.96 9.62
CA THR A 216 -2.40 -14.67 10.79
C THR A 216 -2.01 -13.19 10.79
N PHE A 217 -2.29 -12.50 11.89
CA PHE A 217 -1.99 -11.09 12.08
C PHE A 217 -0.58 -10.88 12.61
N GLY A 218 0.14 -9.93 12.01
CA GLY A 218 1.38 -9.38 12.53
C GLY A 218 2.55 -9.48 11.56
N CYS A 219 3.62 -8.74 11.88
CA CYS A 219 4.87 -8.77 11.15
C CYS A 219 6.05 -8.77 12.11
N PHE A 220 6.81 -9.87 12.12
CA PHE A 220 7.97 -9.98 13.00
C PHE A 220 9.21 -9.31 12.37
N GLY A 221 9.80 -8.33 13.06
CA GLY A 221 11.02 -7.65 12.62
C GLY A 221 10.82 -6.65 11.48
N CYS A 222 9.58 -6.26 11.23
CA CYS A 222 9.24 -5.34 10.16
C CYS A 222 9.26 -3.94 10.73
N GLY A 223 10.16 -3.11 10.22
CA GLY A 223 10.31 -1.74 10.66
C GLY A 223 11.04 -0.98 9.57
N VAL A 224 10.32 -0.08 8.91
CA VAL A 224 10.92 0.88 7.99
C VAL A 224 10.44 2.25 8.43
N PHE A 225 11.32 3.22 8.38
CA PHE A 225 10.95 4.62 8.55
C PHE A 225 10.99 5.28 7.19
N VAL A 226 9.92 5.97 6.81
CA VAL A 226 9.88 6.80 5.62
C VAL A 226 9.72 8.26 6.09
N PRO A 227 10.71 9.13 5.85
CA PRO A 227 10.60 10.54 6.21
C PRO A 227 9.48 11.21 5.41
N GLY A 228 8.69 12.07 6.07
CA GLY A 228 7.58 12.76 5.44
C GLY A 228 6.50 13.22 6.40
N THR A 229 5.55 13.98 5.87
CA THR A 229 4.31 14.35 6.54
C THR A 229 3.15 13.66 5.84
N PHE A 230 2.39 12.86 6.59
CA PHE A 230 1.30 12.04 6.08
C PHE A 230 0.03 12.36 6.86
N SER A 231 -1.04 12.74 6.16
CA SER A 231 -2.30 13.12 6.79
C SER A 231 -3.49 12.44 6.11
N PRO A 232 -4.40 11.78 6.85
CA PRO A 232 -4.22 11.41 8.26
C PRO A 232 -3.13 10.32 8.39
N PRO A 233 -2.27 10.36 9.42
CA PRO A 233 -1.08 9.51 9.47
C PRO A 233 -1.41 8.02 9.46
N TRP A 234 -2.50 7.61 10.12
CA TRP A 234 -2.91 6.21 10.19
C TRP A 234 -3.32 5.62 8.81
N LEU A 235 -3.65 6.45 7.82
CA LEU A 235 -4.11 6.05 6.49
C LEU A 235 -3.07 6.36 5.39
N ALA A 236 -2.41 7.51 5.51
CA ALA A 236 -1.54 8.09 4.47
C ALA A 236 -0.06 7.69 4.61
N THR A 237 0.37 7.14 5.74
CA THR A 237 1.75 6.63 5.89
C THR A 237 2.00 5.49 4.90
N PRO A 238 3.20 5.36 4.30
CA PRO A 238 3.49 4.30 3.33
C PRO A 238 4.06 3.02 3.93
N VAL A 239 4.41 3.04 5.22
CA VAL A 239 4.95 1.87 5.93
C VAL A 239 3.93 1.29 6.89
N GLU A 240 3.46 0.10 6.56
CA GLU A 240 2.46 -0.62 7.33
C GLU A 240 3.03 -1.95 7.76
N LEU A 241 2.92 -2.19 9.06
CA LEU A 241 3.48 -3.38 9.72
C LEU A 241 2.39 -4.28 10.28
N ASP A 242 1.13 -3.82 10.18
CA ASP A 242 -0.08 -4.52 10.57
C ASP A 242 -0.50 -5.44 9.40
N PHE A 243 0.17 -6.59 9.28
CA PHE A 243 -0.03 -7.51 8.17
C PHE A 243 -1.01 -8.63 8.46
N LEU A 244 -1.71 -9.07 7.42
CA LEU A 244 -2.50 -10.29 7.40
C LEU A 244 -1.90 -11.26 6.37
N SER A 245 -1.53 -12.46 6.82
CA SER A 245 -0.80 -13.43 6.02
C SER A 245 -1.48 -14.80 6.01
N VAL A 246 -1.44 -15.49 4.85
CA VAL A 246 -1.82 -16.91 4.75
C VAL A 246 -0.76 -17.79 5.43
N ASP A 247 0.51 -17.43 5.25
CA ASP A 247 1.67 -18.07 5.86
C ASP A 247 2.54 -17.00 6.53
N PRO A 248 2.64 -16.96 7.87
CA PRO A 248 3.42 -15.95 8.57
C PRO A 248 4.93 -16.10 8.36
N SER A 249 5.40 -17.22 7.78
CA SER A 249 6.81 -17.41 7.44
C SER A 249 7.22 -16.70 6.14
N VAL A 250 6.23 -16.29 5.32
CA VAL A 250 6.48 -15.58 4.06
C VAL A 250 6.51 -14.09 4.32
N THR A 251 7.67 -13.47 4.11
CA THR A 251 7.91 -12.03 4.34
C THR A 251 7.39 -11.12 3.22
N PHE A 252 7.14 -11.65 2.02
CA PHE A 252 6.69 -10.88 0.86
C PHE A 252 5.25 -11.24 0.47
N GLY A 253 4.40 -10.24 0.27
CA GLY A 253 2.99 -10.43 -0.14
C GLY A 253 1.90 -10.46 0.95
N PRO A 254 2.12 -10.05 2.22
CA PRO A 254 1.00 -9.91 3.14
C PRO A 254 0.14 -8.68 2.81
N LEU A 255 -1.14 -8.73 3.21
CA LEU A 255 -2.02 -7.58 3.11
C LEU A 255 -1.82 -6.65 4.30
N ALA A 256 -1.44 -5.40 4.03
CA ALA A 256 -1.44 -4.33 5.02
C ALA A 256 -2.87 -3.96 5.43
N LEU A 257 -3.13 -4.04 6.74
CA LEU A 257 -4.36 -3.60 7.39
C LEU A 257 -4.16 -2.20 7.98
N ARG A 258 -5.26 -1.44 8.05
CA ARG A 258 -5.31 -0.13 8.72
C ARG A 258 -6.30 -0.16 9.87
N PHE A 259 -5.82 0.24 11.03
CA PHE A 259 -6.66 0.44 12.20
C PHE A 259 -6.89 1.93 12.36
N ALA A 260 -8.14 2.36 12.14
CA ALA A 260 -8.54 3.73 12.35
C ALA A 260 -8.47 4.10 13.85
N PRO A 261 -8.20 5.36 14.22
CA PRO A 261 -8.12 5.78 15.63
C PRO A 261 -9.41 5.56 16.43
N ASP A 262 -10.55 5.58 15.75
CA ASP A 262 -11.90 5.32 16.26
C ASP A 262 -12.39 3.90 15.95
N GLY A 263 -11.54 3.06 15.37
CA GLY A 263 -11.82 1.66 15.05
C GLY A 263 -11.46 0.70 16.19
N PRO A 264 -11.46 -0.62 15.92
CA PRO A 264 -11.08 -1.62 16.92
C PRO A 264 -9.59 -1.52 17.28
N GLU A 265 -9.23 -1.95 18.49
CA GLU A 265 -7.83 -2.09 18.90
C GLU A 265 -7.11 -3.16 18.09
N ARG A 266 -5.78 -3.05 17.93
CA ARG A 266 -5.00 -4.05 17.20
C ARG A 266 -4.97 -5.39 17.95
N PRO A 267 -5.13 -6.54 17.25
CA PRO A 267 -4.95 -7.84 17.89
C PRO A 267 -3.49 -8.09 18.28
N ALA A 268 -3.25 -9.08 19.15
CA ALA A 268 -1.89 -9.50 19.49
C ALA A 268 -1.19 -10.10 18.25
N LEU A 269 0.11 -9.83 18.08
CA LEU A 269 0.91 -10.44 17.01
C LEU A 269 0.86 -11.97 17.12
N GLY A 270 0.74 -12.64 15.97
CA GLY A 270 0.55 -14.09 15.87
C GLY A 270 -0.89 -14.57 16.09
N SER A 271 -1.86 -13.67 16.31
CA SER A 271 -3.28 -14.06 16.36
C SER A 271 -3.77 -14.52 14.99
N ILE A 272 -4.54 -15.61 14.95
CA ILE A 272 -5.33 -15.97 13.77
C ILE A 272 -6.64 -15.19 13.88
N ILE A 273 -6.93 -14.33 12.92
CA ILE A 273 -8.11 -13.47 12.94
C ILE A 273 -8.99 -13.70 11.72
N ARG A 274 -10.30 -13.56 11.91
CA ARG A 274 -11.25 -13.27 10.84
C ARG A 274 -11.59 -11.79 10.91
N VAL A 275 -11.28 -11.05 9.86
CA VAL A 275 -11.35 -9.58 9.83
C VAL A 275 -12.26 -9.12 8.71
N THR A 276 -13.17 -8.20 9.04
CA THR A 276 -13.96 -7.44 8.09
C THR A 276 -13.22 -6.15 7.78
N VAL A 277 -12.95 -5.90 6.51
CA VAL A 277 -12.27 -4.70 6.03
C VAL A 277 -13.06 -4.03 4.91
N HIS A 278 -12.93 -2.72 4.79
CA HIS A 278 -13.39 -1.96 3.63
C HIS A 278 -12.21 -1.28 2.92
N LEU A 279 -12.47 -0.88 1.67
CA LEU A 279 -11.66 0.08 0.92
C LEU A 279 -12.47 1.35 0.72
N ASP A 280 -11.87 2.36 0.12
CA ASP A 280 -12.52 3.64 -0.17
C ASP A 280 -13.03 4.37 1.08
N ASP A 281 -12.24 4.36 2.15
CA ASP A 281 -12.58 5.08 3.38
C ASP A 281 -12.82 6.56 3.07
N SER A 282 -13.96 7.09 3.53
CA SER A 282 -14.36 8.49 3.28
C SER A 282 -13.30 9.53 3.69
N ARG A 283 -12.44 9.19 4.65
CA ARG A 283 -11.34 10.05 5.14
C ARG A 283 -10.19 10.15 4.14
N ALA A 284 -10.15 9.30 3.11
CA ALA A 284 -9.20 9.43 2.00
C ALA A 284 -9.40 10.73 1.21
N ALA A 285 -10.58 11.36 1.27
CA ALA A 285 -10.85 12.64 0.62
C ALA A 285 -10.00 13.80 1.17
N SER A 286 -9.53 13.70 2.42
CA SER A 286 -8.63 14.69 3.04
C SER A 286 -7.16 14.25 3.02
N CYS A 287 -6.84 13.17 2.31
CA CYS A 287 -5.50 12.60 2.29
C CYS A 287 -4.49 13.55 1.65
N SER A 288 -3.37 13.78 2.35
CA SER A 288 -2.24 14.54 1.85
C SER A 288 -0.93 13.88 2.25
N ILE A 289 0.05 13.95 1.34
CA ILE A 289 1.35 13.33 1.48
C ILE A 289 2.42 14.33 1.05
N VAL A 290 3.41 14.50 1.91
CA VAL A 290 4.67 15.18 1.61
C VAL A 290 5.78 14.19 1.95
N GLU A 291 6.49 13.69 0.95
CA GLU A 291 7.59 12.74 1.14
C GLU A 291 8.91 13.49 1.36
N GLY A 292 9.78 12.98 2.23
CA GLY A 292 11.07 13.59 2.55
C GLY A 292 10.99 14.66 3.65
N GLU A 293 12.13 15.28 3.93
CA GLU A 293 12.28 16.31 4.97
C GLU A 293 13.06 17.51 4.44
N GLY A 294 12.82 18.68 5.03
CA GLY A 294 13.56 19.89 4.71
C GLY A 294 13.36 20.38 3.27
N GLY A 295 14.45 20.81 2.62
CA GLY A 295 14.42 21.42 1.29
C GLY A 295 14.15 20.44 0.13
N ASP A 296 14.26 19.13 0.38
CA ASP A 296 14.06 18.07 -0.62
C ASP A 296 12.66 17.45 -0.53
N ALA A 297 11.77 18.00 0.32
CA ALA A 297 10.43 17.50 0.50
C ALA A 297 9.59 17.66 -0.79
N VAL A 298 8.92 16.58 -1.20
CA VAL A 298 8.09 16.52 -2.40
C VAL A 298 6.63 16.40 -2.01
N THR A 299 5.83 17.41 -2.35
CA THR A 299 4.37 17.34 -2.21
C THR A 299 3.77 16.45 -3.27
N VAL A 300 3.05 15.42 -2.83
CA VAL A 300 2.34 14.49 -3.70
C VAL A 300 1.09 15.17 -4.27
N PRO A 301 0.81 15.03 -5.58
CA PRO A 301 -0.44 15.52 -6.15
C PRO A 301 -1.67 14.98 -5.41
N ALA A 302 -2.64 15.86 -5.13
CA ALA A 302 -3.80 15.50 -4.30
C ALA A 302 -4.56 14.27 -4.80
N MET A 303 -4.76 14.14 -6.12
CA MET A 303 -5.41 12.96 -6.70
C MET A 303 -4.65 11.66 -6.41
N THR A 304 -3.31 11.69 -6.49
CA THR A 304 -2.46 10.55 -6.20
C THR A 304 -2.51 10.19 -4.72
N ALA A 305 -2.44 11.20 -3.84
CA ALA A 305 -2.56 11.00 -2.39
C ALA A 305 -3.94 10.41 -2.02
N THR A 306 -5.02 10.98 -2.56
CA THR A 306 -6.38 10.44 -2.37
C THR A 306 -6.49 9.00 -2.88
N GLY A 307 -6.04 8.71 -4.10
CA GLY A 307 -6.07 7.35 -4.66
C GLY A 307 -5.34 6.35 -3.76
N PHE A 308 -4.13 6.69 -3.35
CA PHE A 308 -3.33 5.88 -2.42
C PHE A 308 -4.06 5.58 -1.10
N CYS A 309 -4.71 6.59 -0.52
CA CYS A 309 -5.49 6.41 0.71
C CYS A 309 -6.75 5.57 0.49
N ARG A 310 -7.42 5.68 -0.67
CA ARG A 310 -8.62 4.88 -1.01
C ARG A 310 -8.32 3.39 -1.17
N GLU A 311 -7.10 3.06 -1.58
CA GLU A 311 -6.66 1.67 -1.81
C GLU A 311 -6.27 0.92 -0.53
N ARG A 312 -6.34 1.57 0.65
CA ARG A 312 -5.99 0.95 1.92
C ARG A 312 -7.14 0.07 2.44
N LEU A 313 -6.78 -1.09 3.00
CA LEU A 313 -7.73 -2.00 3.67
C LEU A 313 -7.93 -1.53 5.12
N VAL A 314 -9.04 -0.86 5.39
CA VAL A 314 -9.38 -0.36 6.73
C VAL A 314 -10.21 -1.39 7.48
N VAL A 315 -9.80 -1.69 8.72
CA VAL A 315 -10.44 -2.69 9.58
C VAL A 315 -11.68 -2.10 10.22
N ASP A 316 -12.83 -2.73 9.95
CA ASP A 316 -14.12 -2.42 10.61
C ASP A 316 -14.27 -3.20 11.91
N SER A 317 -13.98 -4.50 11.86
CA SER A 317 -14.14 -5.43 12.97
C SER A 317 -13.30 -6.68 12.76
N TYR A 318 -12.96 -7.40 13.82
CA TYR A 318 -12.40 -8.73 13.73
C TYR A 318 -12.80 -9.61 14.91
N GLU A 319 -12.64 -10.90 14.75
CA GLU A 319 -12.66 -11.88 15.84
C GLU A 319 -11.35 -12.69 15.87
N ILE A 320 -10.92 -13.05 17.07
CA ILE A 320 -9.75 -13.91 17.28
C ILE A 320 -10.21 -15.37 17.23
N LEU A 321 -9.68 -16.11 16.27
CA LEU A 321 -9.95 -17.54 16.10
C LEU A 321 -8.96 -18.42 16.86
N GLY A 322 -7.77 -17.88 17.15
CA GLY A 322 -6.73 -18.59 17.88
C GLY A 322 -5.37 -17.89 17.78
N THR A 323 -4.30 -18.64 18.01
CA THR A 323 -2.92 -18.18 17.90
C THR A 323 -2.17 -19.11 16.96
N ASP A 324 -1.37 -18.56 16.03
CA ASP A 324 -0.57 -19.35 15.10
C ASP A 324 0.73 -19.79 15.78
N PRO A 325 0.93 -21.10 16.05
CA PRO A 325 2.14 -21.60 16.70
C PRO A 325 3.39 -21.48 15.81
N ARG A 326 3.23 -21.18 14.52
CA ARG A 326 4.34 -20.96 13.59
C ARG A 326 4.79 -19.50 13.56
N PHE A 327 4.02 -18.58 14.15
CA PHE A 327 4.40 -17.18 14.19
C PHE A 327 5.68 -17.03 15.01
N PRO A 328 6.71 -16.30 14.52
CA PRO A 328 7.96 -16.17 15.24
C PRO A 328 7.74 -15.58 16.65
N SER A 329 8.10 -16.35 17.68
CA SER A 329 8.18 -15.86 19.05
C SER A 329 9.56 -15.21 19.28
N SER A 330 9.59 -13.96 19.74
CA SER A 330 10.80 -13.28 20.22
C SER A 330 11.44 -14.00 21.39
#